data_AF-A0A554WNN4-F1
#
_entry.id   AF-A0A554WNN4-F1
#
_cell.length_a   1.000
_cell.length_b   1.000
_cell.length_c   1.000
_cell.angle_alpha   90.00
_cell.angle_beta   90.00
_cell.angle_gamma   90.00
#
_symmetry.space_group_name_H-M   'P 1'
#
loop_
_entity.id
_entity.type
_entity.pdbx_description
1 polymer ?
#
loop_
_entity_poly.entity_id
_entity_poly.type
_entity_poly.pdbx_seq_one_letter_code
_entity_poly.pdbx_strand_id
1 'polypeptide(L)'
;MSNAAAIDVLDYYRALEQTSERMLQAAEADDWERVAELEGACAVLIERLREVGERAPLSPAQRAEKHRIMLAILRHDARIRELAEPWLDAWEATPPGSRSTLLH
;
A
#
# COMPACT_ATOMS: atom_id res chain seq x y z
N MET A 1 25.30 -25.98 -10.67
CA MET A 1 24.31 -25.82 -11.76
C MET A 1 23.05 -25.25 -11.12
N SER A 2 22.63 -24.08 -11.62
CA SER A 2 21.56 -23.25 -11.08
C SER A 2 20.24 -24.02 -10.98
N ASN A 3 19.68 -24.10 -9.77
CA ASN A 3 18.41 -24.76 -9.51
C ASN A 3 17.26 -23.93 -10.11
N ALA A 4 16.24 -24.63 -10.59
CA ALA A 4 15.08 -24.06 -11.26
C ALA A 4 14.37 -22.99 -10.41
N ALA A 5 13.76 -22.03 -11.10
CA ALA A 5 13.13 -20.80 -10.62
C ALA A 5 12.00 -21.04 -9.59
N ALA A 6 12.39 -21.33 -8.35
CA ALA A 6 11.58 -20.98 -7.19
C ALA A 6 11.64 -19.45 -7.05
N ILE A 7 10.47 -18.81 -7.00
CA ILE A 7 10.36 -17.36 -6.79
C ILE A 7 11.17 -16.99 -5.54
N ASP A 8 12.14 -16.08 -5.66
CA ASP A 8 12.93 -15.61 -4.53
C ASP A 8 11.99 -14.85 -3.58
N VAL A 9 12.19 -14.97 -2.27
CA VAL A 9 11.40 -14.22 -1.27
C VAL A 9 11.44 -12.71 -1.54
N LEU A 10 12.55 -12.21 -2.13
CA LEU A 10 12.64 -10.82 -2.58
C LEU A 10 11.76 -10.49 -3.78
N ASP A 11 11.45 -11.44 -4.65
CA ASP A 11 10.56 -11.20 -5.79
C ASP A 11 9.12 -10.94 -5.32
N TYR A 12 8.68 -11.59 -4.23
CA TYR A 12 7.42 -11.26 -3.58
C TYR A 12 7.42 -9.84 -3.01
N TYR A 13 8.51 -9.42 -2.36
CA TYR A 13 8.63 -8.04 -1.88
C TYR A 13 8.58 -7.03 -3.06
N ARG A 14 9.29 -7.30 -4.15
CA ARG A 14 9.27 -6.44 -5.35
C ARG A 14 7.90 -6.40 -6.01
N ALA A 15 7.17 -7.52 -6.03
CA ALA A 15 5.82 -7.59 -6.55
C ALA A 15 4.84 -6.77 -5.67
N LEU A 16 5.02 -6.79 -4.34
CA LEU A 16 4.27 -5.94 -3.43
C LEU A 16 4.58 -4.45 -3.64
N GLU A 17 5.85 -4.08 -3.82
CA GLU A 17 6.24 -2.69 -4.13
C GLU A 17 5.53 -2.19 -5.40
N GLN A 18 5.63 -2.95 -6.49
CA GLN A 18 4.96 -2.62 -7.76
C GLN A 18 3.43 -2.56 -7.63
N THR A 19 2.83 -3.45 -6.85
CA THR A 19 1.37 -3.44 -6.65
C THR A 19 0.94 -2.22 -5.85
N SER A 20 1.67 -1.87 -4.78
CA SER A 20 1.42 -0.65 -3.99
C SER A 20 1.60 0.64 -4.80
N GLU A 21 2.58 0.69 -5.71
CA GLU A 21 2.77 1.84 -6.61
C GLU A 21 1.58 1.97 -7.58
N ARG A 22 1.07 0.86 -8.11
CA ARG A 22 -0.12 0.86 -8.98
C ARG A 22 -1.39 1.25 -8.22
N MET A 23 -1.51 0.86 -6.95
CA MET A 23 -2.60 1.34 -6.09
C MET A 23 -2.54 2.86 -5.92
N LEU A 24 -1.34 3.41 -5.69
CA LEU A 24 -1.16 4.85 -5.59
C LEU A 24 -1.55 5.56 -6.89
N GLN A 25 -1.09 5.06 -8.04
CA GLN A 25 -1.45 5.62 -9.35
C GLN A 25 -2.97 5.59 -9.60
N ALA A 26 -3.65 4.51 -9.18
CA ALA A 26 -5.10 4.42 -9.29
C ALA A 26 -5.82 5.41 -8.36
N ALA A 27 -5.34 5.56 -7.11
CA ALA A 27 -5.87 6.54 -6.16
C ALA A 27 -5.66 7.99 -6.66
N GLU A 28 -4.51 8.30 -7.25
CA GLU A 28 -4.24 9.61 -7.86
C GLU A 28 -5.17 9.91 -9.06
N ALA A 29 -5.70 8.87 -9.69
CA ALA A 29 -6.67 8.95 -10.79
C ALA A 29 -8.14 8.84 -10.32
N ASP A 30 -8.39 8.82 -9.00
CA ASP A 30 -9.73 8.65 -8.39
C ASP A 30 -10.40 7.29 -8.74
N ASP A 31 -9.61 6.30 -9.16
CA ASP A 31 -10.07 4.95 -9.54
C ASP A 31 -10.06 3.99 -8.34
N TRP A 32 -11.00 4.22 -7.41
CA TRP A 32 -11.08 3.46 -6.15
C TRP A 32 -11.50 2.00 -6.34
N GLU A 33 -12.24 1.69 -7.41
CA GLU A 33 -12.54 0.29 -7.77
C GLU A 33 -11.24 -0.45 -8.09
N ARG A 34 -10.36 0.18 -8.89
CA ARG A 34 -9.05 -0.40 -9.19
C ARG A 34 -8.14 -0.52 -7.99
N VAL A 35 -8.19 0.44 -7.05
CA VAL A 35 -7.47 0.33 -5.77
C VAL A 35 -7.92 -0.92 -5.00
N ALA A 36 -9.22 -1.17 -4.89
CA ALA A 36 -9.77 -2.33 -4.19
C ALA A 36 -9.39 -3.67 -4.88
N GLU A 37 -9.39 -3.72 -6.22
CA GLU A 37 -8.93 -4.90 -6.96
C GLU A 37 -7.45 -5.21 -6.68
N LEU A 38 -6.60 -4.17 -6.68
CA LEU A 38 -5.17 -4.30 -6.44
C LEU A 38 -4.85 -4.65 -4.97
N GLU A 39 -5.67 -4.18 -4.01
CA GLU A 39 -5.59 -4.61 -2.61
C GLU A 39 -5.80 -6.13 -2.49
N GLY A 40 -6.76 -6.69 -3.24
CA GLY A 40 -6.96 -8.14 -3.32
C GLY A 40 -5.73 -8.89 -3.85
N ALA A 41 -5.03 -8.33 -4.84
CA ALA A 41 -3.77 -8.88 -5.34
C ALA A 41 -2.65 -8.82 -4.28
N CYS A 42 -2.54 -7.71 -3.54
CA CYS A 42 -1.62 -7.58 -2.40
C CYS A 42 -1.88 -8.64 -1.33
N ALA A 43 -3.14 -8.89 -0.97
CA ALA A 43 -3.50 -9.90 0.02
C ALA A 43 -3.00 -11.30 -0.38
N VAL A 44 -3.19 -11.69 -1.66
CA VAL A 44 -2.70 -12.97 -2.18
C VAL A 44 -1.16 -13.04 -2.11
N LEU A 45 -0.45 -11.98 -2.50
CA LEU A 45 1.00 -11.92 -2.45
C LEU A 45 1.54 -12.00 -1.01
N ILE A 46 0.88 -11.36 -0.05
CA ILE A 46 1.23 -11.41 1.37
C ILE A 46 1.09 -12.82 1.93
N GLU A 47 -0.01 -13.51 1.62
CA GLU A 47 -0.20 -14.89 2.09
C GLU A 47 0.87 -15.84 1.54
N ARG A 48 1.21 -15.72 0.24
CA ARG A 48 2.33 -16.49 -0.33
C ARG A 48 3.65 -16.13 0.31
N LEU A 49 3.92 -14.85 0.51
CA LEU A 49 5.15 -14.39 1.17
C LEU A 49 5.29 -14.93 2.59
N ARG A 50 4.19 -15.08 3.36
CA ARG A 50 4.22 -15.70 4.68
C ARG A 50 4.66 -17.17 4.60
N GLU A 51 4.14 -17.93 3.63
CA GLU A 51 4.48 -19.35 3.43
C GLU A 51 5.98 -19.57 3.13
N VAL A 52 6.59 -18.73 2.29
CA VAL A 52 8.02 -18.85 1.92
C VAL A 52 8.97 -18.09 2.85
N GLY A 53 8.53 -16.98 3.43
CA GLY A 53 9.39 -16.05 4.18
C GLY A 53 9.89 -16.59 5.52
N GLU A 54 9.13 -17.47 6.18
CA GLU A 54 9.54 -18.10 7.44
C GLU A 54 10.74 -19.05 7.28
N ARG A 55 11.00 -19.52 6.04
CA ARG A 55 11.95 -20.59 5.75
C ARG A 55 13.18 -20.11 4.97
N ALA A 56 13.22 -18.84 4.57
CA ALA A 56 14.25 -18.30 3.68
C ALA A 56 15.30 -17.46 4.43
N PRO A 57 16.53 -17.98 4.63
CA PRO A 57 17.60 -17.16 5.17
C PRO A 57 18.01 -16.09 4.17
N LEU A 58 17.91 -14.82 4.57
CA LEU A 58 18.33 -13.68 3.76
C LEU A 58 19.81 -13.34 4.01
N SER A 59 20.53 -12.94 2.96
CA SER A 59 21.83 -12.27 3.11
C SER A 59 21.67 -10.86 3.69
N PRO A 60 22.73 -10.22 4.20
CA PRO A 60 22.68 -8.83 4.65
C PRO A 60 22.17 -7.85 3.57
N ALA A 61 22.58 -8.04 2.31
CA ALA A 61 22.14 -7.23 1.19
C ALA A 61 20.63 -7.41 0.92
N GLN A 62 20.14 -8.65 0.97
CA GLN A 62 18.71 -8.92 0.78
C GLN A 62 17.86 -8.38 1.93
N ARG A 63 18.37 -8.37 3.18
CA ARG A 63 17.69 -7.72 4.31
C ARG A 63 17.60 -6.20 4.11
N ALA A 64 18.67 -5.57 3.65
CA ALA A 64 18.67 -4.13 3.36
C ALA A 64 17.65 -3.79 2.26
N GLU A 65 17.60 -4.60 1.19
CA GLU A 65 16.64 -4.41 0.11
C GLU A 65 15.19 -4.62 0.56
N LYS A 66 14.92 -5.69 1.32
CA LYS A 66 13.61 -5.90 1.94
C LYS A 66 13.18 -4.67 2.76
N HIS A 67 14.09 -4.11 3.56
CA HIS A 67 13.80 -2.92 4.37
C HIS A 67 13.47 -1.69 3.50
N ARG A 68 14.24 -1.45 2.43
CA ARG A 68 13.97 -0.39 1.46
C ARG A 68 12.57 -0.52 0.85
N ILE A 69 12.22 -1.72 0.42
CA ILE A 69 10.91 -2.04 -0.18
C ILE A 69 9.77 -1.80 0.82
N MET A 70 9.90 -2.28 2.06
CA MET A 70 8.86 -2.07 3.08
C MET A 70 8.61 -0.58 3.33
N LEU A 71 9.66 0.24 3.38
CA LEU A 71 9.51 1.69 3.51
C LEU A 71 8.84 2.33 2.30
N ALA A 72 9.05 1.81 1.08
CA ALA A 72 8.37 2.30 -0.12
C ALA A 72 6.86 2.02 -0.07
N ILE A 73 6.49 0.78 0.26
CA ILE A 73 5.07 0.38 0.43
C ILE A 73 4.39 1.28 1.46
N LEU A 74 5.01 1.50 2.63
CA LEU A 74 4.44 2.37 3.67
C LEU A 74 4.24 3.82 3.21
N ARG A 75 5.12 4.35 2.36
CA ARG A 75 4.94 5.70 1.78
C ARG A 75 3.78 5.74 0.79
N HIS A 76 3.64 4.72 -0.05
CA HIS A 76 2.51 4.62 -0.98
C HIS A 76 1.19 4.55 -0.20
N ASP A 77 1.10 3.70 0.82
CA ASP A 77 -0.08 3.54 1.66
C ASP A 77 -0.46 4.84 2.39
N ALA A 78 0.52 5.58 2.91
CA ALA A 78 0.27 6.87 3.55
C ALA A 78 -0.34 7.86 2.55
N ARG A 79 0.21 7.93 1.33
CA ARG A 79 -0.31 8.82 0.28
C ARG A 79 -1.70 8.44 -0.20
N ILE A 80 -1.99 7.14 -0.33
CA ILE A 80 -3.33 6.64 -0.67
C ILE A 80 -4.35 7.07 0.39
N ARG A 81 -4.01 6.98 1.68
CA ARG A 81 -4.91 7.42 2.77
C ARG A 81 -5.19 8.92 2.73
N GLU A 82 -4.17 9.74 2.48
CA GLU A 82 -4.35 11.19 2.29
C GLU A 82 -5.32 11.50 1.15
N LEU A 83 -5.26 10.75 0.05
CA LEU A 83 -6.15 10.92 -1.10
C LEU A 83 -7.58 10.41 -0.83
N ALA A 84 -7.73 9.36 -0.02
CA ALA A 84 -9.02 8.74 0.28
C ALA A 84 -9.84 9.52 1.31
N GLU A 85 -9.21 10.31 2.19
CA GLU A 85 -9.87 11.03 3.28
C GLU A 85 -9.70 12.57 3.19
N PRO A 86 -9.99 13.24 2.04
CA PRO A 86 -9.76 14.67 1.88
C PRO A 86 -10.64 15.55 2.79
N TRP A 87 -11.70 14.97 3.37
CA TRP A 87 -12.62 15.69 4.26
C TRP A 87 -12.12 15.82 5.70
N LEU A 88 -11.06 15.14 6.13
CA LEU A 88 -10.49 15.38 7.47
C LEU A 88 -9.98 16.83 7.62
N ASP A 89 -9.43 17.41 6.56
CA ASP A 89 -9.00 18.82 6.53
C ASP A 89 -10.20 19.80 6.51
N ALA A 90 -11.33 19.41 5.92
CA ALA A 90 -12.51 20.26 5.81
C ALA A 90 -13.24 20.46 7.15
N TRP A 91 -13.11 19.52 8.09
CA TRP A 91 -13.76 19.59 9.39
C TRP A 91 -12.93 20.41 10.40
N GLU A 92 -11.61 20.53 10.22
CA GLU A 92 -10.78 21.46 11.00
C GLU A 92 -10.98 22.93 10.57
N ALA A 93 -11.40 23.17 9.32
CA ALA A 93 -11.65 24.52 8.79
C ALA A 93 -13.05 25.09 9.12
N THR A 94 -13.95 24.30 9.72
CA THR A 94 -15.30 24.77 10.07
C THR A 94 -15.37 25.11 11.56
N PRO A 95 -15.30 26.40 11.97
CA PRO A 95 -15.50 26.74 13.37
C PRO A 95 -16.92 26.35 13.83
N PRO A 96 -17.08 25.76 15.03
CA PRO A 96 -18.40 25.44 15.55
C PRO A 96 -19.19 26.74 15.77
N GLY A 97 -20.21 27.01 14.95
CA GLY A 97 -21.04 28.20 15.16
C GLY A 97 -22.06 28.63 14.11
N SER A 98 -22.03 28.17 12.86
CA SER A 98 -23.03 28.62 11.87
C SER A 98 -24.28 27.73 11.84
N ARG A 99 -25.08 27.78 12.92
CA ARG A 99 -26.50 27.41 12.84
C ARG A 99 -27.29 28.62 12.34
N SER A 100 -27.56 28.68 11.04
CA SER A 100 -28.58 29.60 10.51
C SER A 100 -29.95 29.11 10.98
N THR A 101 -30.51 29.77 11.98
CA THR A 101 -31.92 29.62 12.38
C THR A 101 -32.73 30.63 11.58
N LEU A 102 -33.04 30.29 10.33
CA LEU A 102 -34.19 30.88 9.65
C LEU A 102 -35.36 29.92 9.80
N LEU A 103 -36.16 30.18 10.83
CA LEU A 103 -37.51 29.66 10.99
C LEU A 103 -38.40 30.37 9.97
N HIS A 104 -39.07 29.60 9.11
CA HIS A 104 -40.32 29.98 8.46
C HIS A 104 -41.38 28.95 8.83
#